data_AF-A0AAX3NSW5-F1
#
_entry.id   AF-A0AAX3NSW5-F1
#
_cell.length_a   1.000
_cell.length_b   1.000
_cell.length_c   1.000
_cell.angle_alpha   90.00
_cell.angle_beta   90.00
_cell.angle_gamma   90.00
#
_symmetry.space_group_name_H-M   'P 1'
#
loop_
_entity.id
_entity.type
_entity.pdbx_description
1 polymer ?
#
loop_
_entity_poly.entity_id
_entity_poly.type
_entity_poly.pdbx_seq_one_letter_code
_entity_poly.pdbx_strand_id
1 'polypeptide(L)'
;MTTTTTHTNDEHRPAAPDQSTRIFAQWGLPHNVTPRFGARLIQEHHRLHFLSDRASLVGEWQEEAIDRLEAALPTIIKELEAKLLTGELDAQRQQRITIQHGGFTCEADTLGSHGYVYLVIYPATNMDANPKRKT
;
A
#
# COMPACT_ATOMS: atom_id res chain seq x y z
N MET A 1 -66.28 14.97 7.84
CA MET A 1 -65.66 16.19 7.27
C MET A 1 -64.15 15.98 7.29
N THR A 2 -63.55 16.18 6.12
CA THR A 2 -62.12 16.23 5.76
C THR A 2 -61.33 17.22 6.64
N THR A 3 -60.00 17.14 6.85
CA THR A 3 -58.90 17.35 5.88
C THR A 3 -57.49 17.08 6.48
N THR A 4 -56.53 16.64 5.64
CA THR A 4 -55.11 17.15 5.54
C THR A 4 -54.08 16.62 6.60
N THR A 5 -52.86 16.11 6.31
CA THR A 5 -52.04 16.11 5.08
C THR A 5 -50.70 15.34 5.24
N THR A 6 -50.11 14.90 4.11
CA THR A 6 -48.67 14.77 3.75
C THR A 6 -47.82 13.69 4.45
N HIS A 7 -47.35 12.60 3.82
CA HIS A 7 -46.52 12.36 2.62
C HIS A 7 -45.01 12.66 2.78
N THR A 8 -44.21 11.59 2.64
CA THR A 8 -42.76 11.50 2.30
C THR A 8 -41.75 12.19 3.20
N ASN A 9 -40.97 11.38 3.93
CA ASN A 9 -39.53 11.58 4.02
C ASN A 9 -38.83 10.32 3.51
N ASP A 10 -38.35 10.44 2.27
CA ASP A 10 -37.27 9.66 1.70
C ASP A 10 -36.03 9.88 2.58
N GLU A 11 -35.79 8.98 3.53
CA GLU A 11 -34.45 8.86 4.11
C GLU A 11 -33.69 7.82 3.29
N HIS A 12 -33.14 8.32 2.18
CA HIS A 12 -31.97 7.73 1.53
C HIS A 12 -30.84 7.70 2.56
N ARG A 13 -30.89 6.72 3.47
CA ARG A 13 -29.76 6.35 4.30
C ARG A 13 -28.67 5.88 3.35
N PRO A 14 -27.50 6.53 3.28
CA PRO A 14 -26.40 5.95 2.51
C PRO A 14 -26.15 4.57 3.13
N ALA A 15 -26.31 3.52 2.33
CA ALA A 15 -25.84 2.21 2.73
C ALA A 15 -24.37 2.39 3.10
N ALA A 16 -24.06 2.22 4.39
CA ALA A 16 -22.69 2.21 4.87
C ALA A 16 -21.89 1.31 3.91
N PRO A 17 -20.70 1.75 3.44
CA PRO A 17 -19.91 0.93 2.55
C PRO A 17 -19.70 -0.40 3.26
N ASP A 18 -20.11 -1.47 2.56
CA ASP A 18 -20.01 -2.85 2.96
C ASP A 18 -18.66 -3.13 3.63
N GLN A 19 -18.66 -3.06 4.96
CA GLN A 19 -17.49 -3.22 5.82
C GLN A 19 -17.18 -4.71 6.00
N SER A 20 -17.48 -5.52 4.97
CA SER A 20 -17.32 -6.97 4.92
C SER A 20 -16.32 -7.41 3.86
N THR A 21 -15.42 -6.53 3.40
CA THR A 21 -14.24 -6.98 2.66
C THR A 21 -13.18 -7.43 3.67
N ARG A 22 -13.37 -8.66 4.18
CA ARG A 22 -12.44 -9.58 4.86
C ARG A 22 -11.37 -8.96 5.78
N ILE A 23 -11.22 -9.58 6.95
CA ILE A 23 -10.13 -9.43 7.91
C ILE A 23 -8.76 -9.90 7.33
N PHE A 24 -8.44 -9.55 6.09
CA PHE A 24 -7.08 -9.50 5.60
C PHE A 24 -6.51 -8.20 6.14
N ALA A 25 -5.75 -8.29 7.23
CA ALA A 25 -4.96 -7.17 7.70
C ALA A 25 -4.10 -6.69 6.52
N GLN A 26 -4.48 -5.57 5.90
CA GLN A 26 -3.61 -4.91 4.94
C GLN A 26 -2.45 -4.34 5.77
N TRP A 27 -1.41 -5.15 5.93
CA TRP A 27 -0.28 -4.85 6.82
C TRP A 27 0.52 -3.64 6.33
N GLY A 28 0.55 -3.42 5.02
CA GLY A 28 1.24 -2.30 4.40
C GLY A 28 0.47 -0.98 4.43
N LEU A 29 1.05 0.02 3.76
CA LEU A 29 0.47 1.35 3.65
C LEU A 29 -0.87 1.29 2.87
N PRO A 30 -1.94 2.00 3.32
CA PRO A 30 -3.17 2.10 2.54
C PRO A 30 -2.92 2.72 1.17
N HIS A 31 -3.35 2.03 0.11
CA HIS A 31 -3.16 2.45 -1.28
C HIS A 31 -4.26 1.86 -2.17
N ASN A 32 -4.59 2.54 -3.28
CA ASN A 32 -5.66 2.15 -4.22
C ASN A 32 -5.13 1.48 -5.51
N VAL A 33 -3.84 1.63 -5.85
CA VAL A 33 -3.24 0.97 -7.02
C VAL A 33 -3.30 -0.56 -6.90
N THR A 34 -3.54 -1.19 -8.04
CA THR A 34 -3.58 -2.65 -8.22
C THR A 34 -2.86 -2.97 -9.54
N PRO A 35 -1.96 -3.96 -9.59
CA PRO A 35 -1.51 -4.84 -8.51
C PRO A 35 -0.57 -4.13 -7.50
N ARG A 36 -0.58 -4.57 -6.23
CA ARG A 36 0.31 -4.06 -5.18
C ARG A 36 0.74 -5.12 -4.17
N PHE A 37 1.89 -4.93 -3.55
CA PHE A 37 2.42 -5.68 -2.42
C PHE A 37 2.53 -4.73 -1.22
N GLY A 38 1.94 -5.09 -0.09
CA GLY A 38 2.01 -4.31 1.15
C GLY A 38 2.70 -5.10 2.24
N ALA A 39 3.54 -4.46 3.04
CA ALA A 39 4.19 -5.11 4.18
C ALA A 39 4.37 -4.17 5.37
N ARG A 40 4.42 -4.75 6.57
CA ARG A 40 4.82 -4.06 7.81
C ARG A 40 6.14 -4.63 8.32
N LEU A 41 7.20 -3.85 8.18
CA LEU A 41 8.54 -4.20 8.65
C LEU A 41 8.69 -3.84 10.13
N ILE A 42 9.44 -4.64 10.88
CA ILE A 42 9.85 -4.30 12.25
C ILE A 42 11.10 -3.43 12.16
N GLN A 43 11.06 -2.28 12.81
CA GLN A 43 12.20 -1.39 12.95
C GLN A 43 12.94 -1.66 14.25
N GLU A 44 14.23 -1.95 14.14
CA GLU A 44 15.18 -2.02 15.26
C GLU A 44 16.30 -1.01 15.00
N HIS A 45 16.22 0.16 15.64
CA HIS A 45 17.06 1.32 15.31
C HIS A 45 16.94 1.71 13.83
N HIS A 46 17.98 1.53 13.04
CA HIS A 46 17.96 1.80 11.59
C HIS A 46 17.88 0.51 10.76
N ARG A 47 17.70 -0.65 11.40
CA ARG A 47 17.53 -1.94 10.72
C ARG A 47 16.07 -2.31 10.58
N LEU A 48 15.76 -2.96 9.46
CA LEU A 48 14.40 -3.34 9.10
C LEU A 48 14.31 -4.85 8.89
N HIS A 49 13.43 -5.48 9.65
CA HIS A 49 13.19 -6.91 9.58
C HIS A 49 11.88 -7.18 8.83
N PHE A 50 12.00 -7.91 7.72
CA PHE A 50 10.84 -8.38 6.95
C PHE A 50 10.24 -9.64 7.56
N LEU A 51 8.92 -9.67 7.64
CA LEU A 51 8.14 -10.81 8.10
C LEU A 51 7.04 -11.12 7.09
N SER A 52 7.03 -12.34 6.57
CA SER A 52 6.08 -12.77 5.53
C SER A 52 4.64 -12.86 6.02
N ASP A 53 4.43 -13.15 7.31
CA ASP A 53 3.10 -13.15 7.96
C ASP A 53 2.54 -11.73 8.12
N ARG A 54 3.37 -10.70 7.93
CA ARG A 54 3.02 -9.28 7.91
C ARG A 54 3.11 -8.67 6.52
N ALA A 55 2.94 -9.49 5.49
CA ALA A 55 2.90 -9.08 4.10
C ALA A 55 1.61 -9.54 3.43
N SER A 56 1.18 -8.80 2.42
CA SER A 56 -0.01 -9.10 1.64
C SER A 56 0.19 -8.67 0.20
N LEU A 57 -0.17 -9.56 -0.72
CA LEU A 57 -0.18 -9.28 -2.15
C LEU A 57 -1.64 -9.11 -2.59
N VAL A 58 -1.93 -8.00 -3.27
CA VAL A 58 -3.28 -7.59 -3.66
C VAL A 58 -3.34 -7.38 -5.17
N GLY A 59 -4.37 -7.95 -5.80
CA GLY A 59 -4.56 -7.97 -7.25
C GLY A 59 -3.85 -9.12 -7.94
N GLU A 60 -3.97 -9.15 -9.27
CA GLU A 60 -3.37 -10.18 -10.11
C GLU A 60 -1.91 -9.85 -10.43
N TRP A 61 -1.01 -10.75 -10.07
CA TRP A 61 0.42 -10.65 -10.35
C TRP A 61 0.84 -11.75 -11.33
N GLN A 62 1.69 -11.40 -12.30
CA GLN A 62 2.35 -12.39 -13.15
C GLN A 62 3.53 -13.01 -12.40
N GLU A 63 3.87 -14.27 -12.66
CA GLU A 63 4.97 -14.98 -12.00
C GLU A 63 6.30 -14.20 -12.15
N GLU A 64 6.59 -13.69 -13.35
CA GLU A 64 7.81 -12.90 -13.59
C GLU A 64 7.82 -11.58 -12.82
N ALA A 65 6.65 -11.03 -12.50
CA ALA A 65 6.56 -9.83 -11.67
C ALA A 65 6.81 -10.15 -10.19
N ILE A 66 6.41 -11.33 -9.72
CA ILE A 66 6.70 -11.82 -8.37
C ILE A 66 8.20 -12.08 -8.23
N ASP A 67 8.82 -12.78 -9.17
CA ASP A 67 10.27 -13.05 -9.15
C ASP A 67 11.09 -11.76 -9.10
N ARG A 68 10.70 -10.76 -9.90
CA ARG A 68 11.35 -9.43 -9.87
C ARG A 68 11.12 -8.72 -8.54
N LEU A 69 9.94 -8.82 -7.96
CA LEU A 69 9.65 -8.24 -6.65
C LEU A 69 10.51 -8.88 -5.56
N GLU A 70 10.61 -10.21 -5.54
CA GLU A 70 11.47 -10.95 -4.60
C GLU A 70 12.94 -10.55 -4.75
N ALA A 71 13.43 -10.37 -5.97
CA ALA A 71 14.78 -9.89 -6.23
C ALA A 71 15.01 -8.42 -5.81
N ALA A 72 13.99 -7.55 -5.95
CA ALA A 72 14.08 -6.13 -5.63
C ALA A 72 13.93 -5.84 -4.13
N LEU A 73 13.15 -6.64 -3.41
CA LEU A 73 12.76 -6.38 -2.01
C LEU A 73 13.96 -6.19 -1.07
N PRO A 74 15.03 -7.01 -1.09
CA PRO A 74 16.19 -6.79 -0.22
C PRO A 74 16.89 -5.46 -0.46
N THR A 75 16.93 -4.99 -1.71
CA THR A 75 17.54 -3.70 -2.05
C THR A 75 16.67 -2.54 -1.60
N ILE A 76 15.36 -2.64 -1.79
CA ILE A 76 14.37 -1.68 -1.28
C ILE A 76 14.49 -1.55 0.24
N ILE A 77 14.58 -2.66 0.97
CA ILE A 77 14.74 -2.64 2.44
C ILE A 77 16.02 -1.91 2.83
N LYS A 78 17.16 -2.24 2.22
CA LYS A 78 18.44 -1.56 2.49
C LYS A 78 18.39 -0.05 2.22
N GLU A 79 17.66 0.35 1.18
CA GLU A 79 17.47 1.77 0.89
C GLU A 79 16.64 2.45 1.97
N LEU A 80 15.56 1.81 2.45
CA LEU A 80 14.78 2.32 3.58
C LEU A 80 15.59 2.40 4.89
N GLU A 81 16.47 1.42 5.17
CA GLU A 81 17.40 1.47 6.29
C GLU A 81 18.37 2.66 6.18
N ALA A 82 18.87 2.94 4.97
CA ALA A 82 19.68 4.13 4.73
C ALA A 82 18.89 5.43 4.95
N LYS A 83 17.61 5.48 4.57
CA LYS A 83 16.73 6.62 4.82
C LYS A 83 16.42 6.83 6.31
N LEU A 84 16.34 5.76 7.09
CA LEU A 84 16.28 5.85 8.55
C LEU A 84 17.57 6.44 9.12
N LEU A 85 18.73 6.02 8.61
CA LEU A 85 20.03 6.52 9.06
C LEU A 85 20.23 8.02 8.73
N THR A 86 19.75 8.49 7.57
CA THR A 86 19.84 9.91 7.19
C THR A 86 18.78 10.79 7.86
N GLY A 87 17.76 10.19 8.50
CA GLY A 87 16.62 10.90 9.08
C GLY A 87 15.57 11.34 8.07
N GLU A 88 15.72 10.98 6.78
CA GLU A 88 14.68 11.18 5.76
C GLU A 88 13.43 10.32 6.05
N LEU A 89 13.62 9.17 6.71
CA LEU A 89 12.58 8.40 7.36
C LEU A 89 12.81 8.48 8.88
N ASP A 90 11.76 8.71 9.66
CA ASP A 90 11.87 8.98 11.09
C ASP A 90 10.80 8.17 11.83
N ALA A 91 11.22 7.39 12.83
CA ALA A 91 10.36 6.52 13.61
C ALA A 91 9.22 7.25 14.34
N GLN A 92 9.41 8.53 14.64
CA GLN A 92 8.53 9.36 15.46
C GLN A 92 7.65 10.29 14.64
N ARG A 93 7.95 10.47 13.36
CA ARG A 93 7.24 11.42 12.49
C ARG A 93 6.58 10.69 11.36
N GLN A 94 5.28 10.96 11.19
CA GLN A 94 4.58 10.53 9.99
C GLN A 94 5.13 11.32 8.79
N GLN A 95 5.79 10.59 7.88
CA GLN A 95 6.30 11.13 6.64
C GLN A 95 6.36 10.01 5.60
N ARG A 96 5.73 10.27 4.45
CA ARG A 96 5.76 9.35 3.33
C ARG A 96 6.94 9.66 2.44
N ILE A 97 7.79 8.66 2.23
CA ILE A 97 8.86 8.71 1.23
C ILE A 97 8.53 7.77 0.07
N THR A 98 9.09 8.07 -1.09
CA THR A 98 8.95 7.27 -2.31
C THR A 98 10.32 6.92 -2.84
N ILE A 99 10.56 5.63 -3.10
CA ILE A 99 11.77 5.12 -3.74
C ILE A 99 11.39 4.32 -4.99
N GLN A 100 12.29 4.29 -5.98
CA GLN A 100 12.11 3.52 -7.21
C GLN A 100 13.26 2.55 -7.38
N HIS A 101 12.95 1.26 -7.52
CA HIS A 101 13.95 0.22 -7.70
C HIS A 101 13.38 -0.97 -8.47
N GLY A 102 14.17 -1.56 -9.37
CA GLY A 102 13.80 -2.81 -10.05
C GLY A 102 12.52 -2.74 -10.88
N GLY A 103 12.13 -1.56 -11.37
CA GLY A 103 10.86 -1.35 -12.08
C GLY A 103 9.63 -1.25 -11.16
N PHE A 104 9.85 -1.04 -9.87
CA PHE A 104 8.80 -0.82 -8.87
C PHE A 104 8.89 0.57 -8.26
N THR A 105 7.74 1.10 -7.88
CA THR A 105 7.62 2.23 -6.95
C THR A 105 7.30 1.67 -5.58
N CYS A 106 8.06 2.08 -4.58
CA CYS A 106 7.81 1.78 -3.17
C CYS A 106 7.51 3.07 -2.42
N GLU A 107 6.34 3.14 -1.78
CA GLU A 107 6.04 4.17 -0.79
C GLU A 107 6.19 3.59 0.61
N ALA A 108 6.84 4.32 1.51
CA ALA A 108 7.05 3.91 2.89
C ALA A 108 6.76 5.05 3.88
N ASP A 109 6.19 4.71 5.03
CA ASP A 109 5.92 5.64 6.14
C ASP A 109 6.03 4.90 7.47
N THR A 110 6.57 5.55 8.50
CA THR A 110 6.62 4.96 9.86
C THR A 110 5.32 5.15 10.62
N LEU A 111 4.46 6.08 10.18
CA LEU A 111 3.25 6.56 10.84
C LEU A 111 3.50 6.99 12.30
N GLY A 112 4.73 7.41 12.62
CA GLY A 112 5.12 7.73 14.00
C GLY A 112 4.98 6.55 14.96
N SER A 113 5.12 5.31 14.48
CA SER A 113 4.84 4.09 15.26
C SER A 113 5.94 3.69 16.25
N HIS A 114 7.11 4.32 16.20
CA HIS A 114 8.28 4.03 17.05
C HIS A 114 8.89 2.62 16.89
N GLY A 115 8.43 1.82 15.93
CA GLY A 115 8.91 0.45 15.77
C GLY A 115 8.47 -0.27 14.50
N TYR A 116 7.73 0.39 13.61
CA TYR A 116 7.29 -0.18 12.35
C TYR A 116 7.50 0.77 11.17
N VAL A 117 7.78 0.17 10.01
CA VAL A 117 7.72 0.83 8.72
C VAL A 117 6.65 0.13 7.88
N TYR A 118 5.68 0.90 7.43
CA TYR A 118 4.60 0.45 6.57
C TYR A 118 4.97 0.79 5.15
N LEU A 119 4.97 -0.21 4.26
CA LEU A 119 5.31 0.02 2.86
C LEU A 119 4.26 -0.56 1.92
N VAL A 120 4.21 0.02 0.73
CA VAL A 120 3.47 -0.48 -0.42
C VAL A 120 4.37 -0.41 -1.65
N ILE A 121 4.45 -1.50 -2.39
CA ILE A 121 5.23 -1.66 -3.61
C ILE A 121 4.26 -1.99 -4.74
N TYR A 122 4.39 -1.30 -5.86
CA TYR A 122 3.61 -1.56 -7.06
C TYR A 122 4.48 -1.36 -8.30
N PRO A 123 4.19 -2.03 -9.42
CA PRO A 123 4.93 -1.82 -10.66
C PRO A 123 4.94 -0.33 -11.01
N ALA A 124 6.12 0.20 -11.33
CA ALA A 124 6.20 1.53 -11.91
C ALA A 124 5.35 1.51 -13.18
N THR A 125 4.42 2.44 -13.32
CA THR A 125 3.67 2.60 -14.57
C THR A 125 4.70 2.93 -15.64
N ASN A 126 5.09 1.92 -16.41
CA ASN A 126 5.88 2.15 -17.59
C ASN A 126 4.93 2.86 -18.57
N MET A 127 4.98 4.19 -18.60
CA MET A 127 4.23 4.99 -19.59
C MET A 127 4.71 4.68 -21.04
N ASP A 128 5.62 3.73 -21.24
CA ASP A 128 6.13 3.29 -22.53
C ASP A 128 5.69 1.87 -22.93
N ALA A 129 4.44 1.49 -22.64
CA ALA A 129 3.82 0.33 -23.26
C ALA A 129 2.58 0.77 -24.07
N ASN A 130 2.81 1.35 -25.25
CA ASN A 130 1.83 1.35 -26.32
C ASN A 130 1.97 0.02 -27.08
N PRO A 131 1.12 -1.01 -26.85
CA PRO A 131 1.12 -2.16 -27.72
C PRO A 131 0.51 -1.71 -29.05
N LYS A 132 1.36 -1.57 -30.07
CA LYS A 132 0.92 -1.51 -31.47
C LYS A 132 -0.13 -2.60 -31.68
N ARG A 133 -1.37 -2.19 -31.94
CA ARG A 133 -2.41 -3.06 -32.49
C ARG A 133 -1.89 -3.64 -33.80
N LYS A 134 -1.48 -4.91 -33.77
CA LYS A 134 -1.44 -5.77 -34.94
C LYS A 134 -2.68 -6.66 -34.86
N THR A 135 -3.69 -6.34 -35.64
CA THR A 135 -4.40 -7.23 -36.57
C THR A 135 -5.24 -6.33 -37.46
#